data_AF-A0A6J4QJE2-F1
#
_entry.id   AF-A0A6J4QJE2-F1
#
_cell.length_a   1.000
_cell.length_b   1.000
_cell.length_c   1.000
_cell.angle_alpha   90.00
_cell.angle_beta   90.00
_cell.angle_gamma   90.00
#
_symmetry.space_group_name_H-M   'P 1'
#
loop_
_entity.id
_entity.type
_entity.pdbx_description
1 polymer ?
#
loop_
_entity_poly.entity_id
_entity_poly.type
_entity_poly.pdbx_seq_one_letter_code
_entity_poly.pdbx_strand_id
1 'polypeptide(L)'
;MTKVHLTLVLAVEAVVISLLWFLASGSLALLFVPLLPLTLVVALLLHYVMGNPGYWARRLSPEAIVGHRTLEREIETPEELSRRIVERADEIHRTLLESPSEVQVEMCALGYRTCVNDMITLTHLINEESKSVGPVKRLRLRSARRRATDSLSVAREAMPPGALRATRQEQQ
;
A
#
# COMPACT_ATOMS: atom_id res chain seq x y z
N MET A 1 10.93 -15.75 -8.87
CA MET A 1 10.90 -16.46 -7.57
C MET A 1 10.10 -17.77 -7.61
N THR A 2 9.14 -17.95 -8.51
CA THR A 2 8.32 -19.18 -8.65
C THR A 2 9.10 -20.45 -9.02
N LYS A 3 10.09 -20.34 -9.92
CA LYS A 3 10.94 -21.48 -10.31
C LYS A 3 11.70 -22.07 -9.12
N VAL A 4 12.21 -21.21 -8.23
CA VAL A 4 13.05 -21.62 -7.09
C VAL A 4 12.22 -22.36 -6.04
N HIS A 5 11.00 -21.90 -5.74
CA HIS A 5 10.12 -22.59 -4.80
C HIS A 5 9.64 -23.94 -5.33
N LEU A 6 9.31 -24.02 -6.62
CA LEU A 6 8.93 -25.29 -7.25
C LEU A 6 10.09 -26.28 -7.23
N THR A 7 11.32 -25.84 -7.56
CA THR A 7 12.50 -26.69 -7.52
C THR A 7 12.87 -27.11 -6.10
N LEU A 8 12.65 -26.24 -5.11
CA LEU A 8 12.90 -26.55 -3.70
C LEU A 8 11.94 -27.62 -3.19
N VAL A 9 10.64 -27.51 -3.50
CA VAL A 9 9.63 -28.49 -3.12
C VAL A 9 9.94 -29.85 -3.77
N LEU A 10 10.23 -29.86 -5.07
CA LEU A 10 10.64 -31.07 -5.80
C LEU A 10 11.90 -31.73 -5.22
N ALA A 11 12.90 -30.93 -4.84
CA ALA A 11 14.13 -31.42 -4.26
C ALA A 11 13.90 -32.03 -2.86
N VAL A 12 13.11 -31.37 -2.02
CA VAL A 12 12.77 -31.88 -0.68
C VAL A 12 11.96 -33.17 -0.77
N GLU A 13 10.99 -33.24 -1.68
CA GLU A 13 10.22 -34.46 -1.92
C GLU A 13 11.10 -35.62 -2.41
N ALA A 14 12.02 -35.37 -3.36
CA ALA A 14 12.93 -36.39 -3.86
C ALA A 14 13.88 -36.94 -2.77
N VAL A 15 14.34 -36.09 -1.86
CA VAL A 15 15.19 -36.49 -0.72
C VAL A 15 14.41 -37.33 0.27
N VAL A 16 13.18 -36.92 0.62
CA VAL A 16 12.30 -37.68 1.53
C VAL A 16 11.94 -39.05 0.95
N ILE A 17 11.67 -39.12 -0.35
CA ILE A 17 11.39 -40.39 -1.06
C ILE A 17 12.63 -41.29 -1.05
N SER A 18 13.81 -40.74 -1.33
CA SER A 18 15.07 -41.52 -1.35
C SER A 18 15.38 -42.09 0.04
N LEU A 19 15.17 -41.29 1.09
CA LEU A 19 15.35 -41.74 2.48
C LEU A 19 14.33 -42.83 2.86
N LEU A 20 13.06 -42.65 2.50
CA LEU A 20 12.00 -43.59 2.81
C LEU A 20 12.12 -44.91 2.03
N TRP A 21 12.58 -44.86 0.78
CA TRP A 21 12.88 -46.04 -0.03
C TRP A 21 14.06 -46.83 0.54
N PHE A 22 15.04 -46.12 1.11
CA PHE A 22 16.18 -46.73 1.78
C PHE A 22 15.80 -47.37 3.13
N LEU A 23 14.80 -46.82 3.82
CA LEU A 23 14.40 -47.24 5.18
C LEU A 23 13.23 -48.23 5.22
N ALA A 24 12.39 -48.30 4.18
CA ALA A 24 11.14 -49.06 4.22
C ALA A 24 11.20 -50.33 3.36
N SER A 25 10.93 -51.48 3.97
CA SER A 25 10.62 -52.74 3.28
C SER A 25 9.47 -52.53 2.28
N GLY A 26 9.64 -53.04 1.05
CA GLY A 26 8.91 -52.64 -0.17
C GLY A 26 7.37 -52.69 -0.19
N SER A 27 6.72 -53.13 0.89
CA SER A 27 5.27 -53.08 1.07
C SER A 27 4.74 -51.68 1.44
N LEU A 28 5.54 -50.85 2.11
CA LEU A 28 5.13 -49.49 2.51
C LEU A 28 5.21 -48.47 1.35
N ALA A 29 6.07 -48.71 0.35
CA ALA A 29 6.24 -47.82 -0.80
C ALA A 29 4.94 -47.67 -1.63
N LEU A 30 4.11 -48.72 -1.70
CA LEU A 30 2.84 -48.72 -2.42
C LEU A 30 1.76 -47.83 -1.77
N LEU A 31 1.83 -47.59 -0.45
CA LEU A 31 0.89 -46.72 0.26
C LEU A 31 1.14 -45.23 0.01
N PHE A 32 2.33 -44.84 -0.44
CA PHE A 32 2.70 -43.44 -0.69
C PHE A 32 2.47 -42.98 -2.13
N VAL A 33 2.24 -43.91 -3.06
CA VAL A 33 1.88 -43.61 -4.47
C VAL A 33 0.65 -42.67 -4.59
N PRO A 34 -0.44 -42.80 -3.80
CA PRO A 34 -1.56 -41.88 -3.88
C PRO A 34 -1.36 -40.55 -3.13
N LEU A 35 -0.37 -40.42 -2.23
CA LEU A 35 -0.12 -39.16 -1.52
C LEU A 35 0.49 -38.09 -2.43
N LEU A 36 1.30 -38.52 -3.40
CA LEU A 36 2.02 -37.65 -4.35
C LEU A 36 1.09 -36.81 -5.26
N PRO A 37 0.05 -37.38 -5.91
CA PRO A 37 -0.91 -36.56 -6.65
C PRO A 37 -1.76 -35.70 -5.70
N LEU A 38 -2.00 -36.13 -4.47
CA LEU A 38 -2.82 -35.39 -3.50
C LEU A 38 -2.13 -34.10 -3.07
N THR A 39 -0.84 -34.15 -2.71
CA THR A 39 -0.08 -32.94 -2.33
C THR A 39 0.05 -31.98 -3.50
N LEU A 40 0.27 -32.49 -4.71
CA LEU A 40 0.32 -31.69 -5.94
C LEU A 40 -1.03 -30.99 -6.22
N VAL A 41 -2.16 -31.70 -6.07
CA VAL A 41 -3.51 -31.14 -6.28
C VAL A 41 -3.83 -30.08 -5.24
N VAL A 42 -3.50 -30.31 -3.96
CA VAL A 42 -3.71 -29.32 -2.89
C VAL A 42 -2.84 -28.08 -3.13
N ALA A 43 -1.58 -28.26 -3.52
CA ALA A 43 -0.69 -27.15 -3.85
C ALA A 43 -1.19 -26.34 -5.07
N LEU A 44 -1.70 -27.02 -6.11
CA LEU A 44 -2.30 -26.38 -7.28
C LEU A 44 -3.58 -25.61 -6.93
N LEU A 45 -4.44 -26.17 -6.08
CA LEU A 45 -5.66 -25.49 -5.60
C LEU A 45 -5.34 -24.25 -4.78
N LEU A 46 -4.41 -24.36 -3.81
CA LEU A 46 -3.96 -23.21 -3.03
C LEU A 46 -3.33 -22.13 -3.92
N HIS A 47 -2.53 -22.53 -4.92
CA HIS A 47 -1.97 -21.60 -5.90
C HIS A 47 -3.06 -20.95 -6.76
N TYR A 48 -4.08 -21.68 -7.21
CA TYR A 48 -5.15 -21.11 -8.02
C TYR A 48 -5.97 -20.07 -7.23
N VAL A 49 -6.21 -20.33 -5.93
CA VAL A 49 -6.94 -19.43 -5.03
C VAL A 49 -6.10 -18.22 -4.63
N MET A 50 -4.84 -18.41 -4.25
CA MET A 50 -3.95 -17.33 -3.77
C MET A 50 -3.24 -16.57 -4.90
N GLY A 51 -3.02 -17.21 -6.05
CA GLY A 51 -2.19 -16.72 -7.16
C GLY A 51 -2.95 -15.94 -8.22
N ASN A 52 -4.26 -15.67 -8.04
CA ASN A 52 -5.04 -14.86 -8.97
C ASN A 52 -5.25 -13.43 -8.41
N PRO A 53 -4.29 -12.50 -8.58
CA PRO A 53 -4.43 -11.11 -8.14
C PRO A 53 -5.61 -10.41 -8.82
N GLY A 54 -6.09 -10.92 -9.97
CA GLY A 54 -7.30 -10.43 -10.64
C GLY A 54 -8.59 -10.66 -9.85
N TYR A 55 -8.65 -11.68 -8.99
CA TYR A 55 -9.82 -11.92 -8.13
C TYR A 55 -9.90 -10.90 -6.99
N TRP A 56 -8.75 -10.54 -6.42
CA TRP A 56 -8.64 -9.47 -5.42
C TRP A 56 -8.88 -8.09 -6.03
N ALA A 57 -8.33 -7.82 -7.22
CA ALA A 57 -8.55 -6.56 -7.92
C ALA A 57 -10.04 -6.32 -8.25
N ARG A 58 -10.82 -7.37 -8.55
CA ARG A 58 -12.28 -7.28 -8.80
C ARG A 58 -13.12 -7.08 -7.54
N ARG A 59 -12.54 -7.24 -6.35
CA ARG A 59 -13.23 -7.01 -5.06
C ARG A 59 -13.01 -5.60 -4.49
N LEU A 60 -12.12 -4.80 -5.06
CA LEU A 60 -12.10 -3.37 -4.78
C LEU A 60 -13.27 -2.73 -5.53
N SER A 61 -14.45 -2.74 -4.91
CA SER A 61 -15.54 -1.92 -5.40
C SER A 61 -15.23 -0.44 -5.08
N PRO A 62 -15.62 0.52 -5.93
CA PRO A 62 -15.46 1.94 -5.63
C PRO A 62 -16.04 2.31 -4.26
N GLU A 63 -17.14 1.68 -3.87
CA GLU A 63 -17.80 1.87 -2.58
C GLU A 63 -16.94 1.36 -1.42
N ALA A 64 -16.22 0.25 -1.59
CA ALA A 64 -15.30 -0.27 -0.57
C ALA A 64 -14.11 0.68 -0.36
N ILE A 65 -13.59 1.30 -1.43
CA ILE A 65 -12.52 2.30 -1.35
C ILE A 65 -13.02 3.58 -0.67
N VAL A 66 -14.20 4.06 -1.06
CA VAL A 66 -14.81 5.26 -0.47
C VAL A 66 -15.15 5.03 1.01
N GLY A 67 -15.75 3.88 1.33
CA GLY A 67 -16.12 3.50 2.70
C GLY A 67 -14.93 3.43 3.65
N HIS A 68 -13.79 2.90 3.19
CA HIS A 68 -12.55 2.87 3.97
C HIS A 68 -12.03 4.28 4.23
N ARG A 69 -12.04 5.15 3.22
CA ARG A 69 -11.60 6.55 3.34
C ARG A 69 -12.48 7.36 4.30
N THR A 70 -13.78 7.13 4.32
CA THR A 70 -14.71 7.82 5.24
C THR A 70 -14.47 7.42 6.69
N LEU A 71 -14.28 6.12 6.96
CA LEU A 71 -14.01 5.62 8.32
C LEU A 71 -12.69 6.18 8.88
N GLU A 72 -11.65 6.23 8.05
CA GLU A 72 -10.34 6.71 8.46
C GLU A 72 -10.32 8.23 8.73
N ARG A 73 -11.19 9.00 8.08
CA ARG A 73 -11.32 10.45 8.28
C ARG A 73 -12.08 10.82 9.55
N GLU A 74 -12.95 9.93 10.04
CA GLU A 74 -13.85 10.20 11.17
C GLU A 74 -13.17 10.01 12.55
N ILE A 75 -12.09 9.24 12.61
CA ILE A 75 -11.38 8.89 13.86
C ILE A 75 -10.06 9.68 14.01
N GLU A 76 -9.73 10.54 13.05
CA GLU A 76 -8.39 11.05 12.92
C GLU A 76 -8.07 12.27 13.81
N THR A 77 -6.97 12.18 14.57
CA THR A 77 -6.44 13.33 15.32
C THR A 77 -5.71 14.32 14.40
N PRO A 78 -5.63 15.62 14.73
CA PRO A 78 -4.90 16.59 13.91
C PRO A 78 -3.42 16.22 13.71
N GLU A 79 -2.78 15.63 14.72
CA GLU A 79 -1.40 15.18 14.62
C GLU A 79 -1.21 14.00 13.66
N GLU A 80 -2.17 13.07 13.60
CA GLU A 80 -2.18 11.97 12.64
C GLU A 80 -2.34 12.49 11.21
N LEU A 81 -3.32 13.38 10.99
CA LEU A 81 -3.54 13.98 9.67
C LEU A 81 -2.33 14.79 9.22
N SER A 82 -1.73 15.55 10.13
CA SER A 82 -0.48 16.26 9.86
C SER A 82 0.64 15.32 9.44
N ARG A 83 0.80 14.17 10.12
CA ARG A 83 1.84 13.18 9.78
C ARG A 83 1.58 12.57 8.40
N ARG A 84 0.35 12.17 8.08
CA ARG A 84 0.01 11.59 6.77
C ARG A 84 0.22 12.58 5.62
N ILE A 85 -0.09 13.86 5.84
CA ILE A 85 0.22 14.92 4.86
C ILE A 85 1.72 15.02 4.63
N VAL A 86 2.53 15.02 5.69
CA VAL A 86 4.00 15.08 5.59
C VAL A 86 4.55 13.86 4.86
N GLU A 87 4.14 12.66 5.25
CA GLU A 87 4.60 11.42 4.61
C GLU A 87 4.30 11.40 3.10
N ARG A 88 3.08 11.80 2.71
CA ARG A 88 2.68 11.85 1.30
C ARG A 88 3.40 12.96 0.54
N ALA A 89 3.59 14.13 1.15
CA ALA A 89 4.33 15.22 0.54
C ALA A 89 5.81 14.88 0.33
N ASP A 90 6.44 14.19 1.29
CA ASP A 90 7.81 13.70 1.17
C ASP A 90 7.93 12.61 0.09
N GLU A 91 6.95 11.72 -0.04
CA GLU A 91 6.89 10.71 -1.12
C GLU A 91 6.75 11.36 -2.50
N ILE A 92 5.88 12.39 -2.62
CA ILE A 92 5.75 13.20 -3.84
C ILE A 92 7.09 13.86 -4.17
N HIS A 93 7.71 14.51 -3.19
CA HIS A 93 9.00 15.18 -3.38
C HIS A 93 10.07 14.20 -3.88
N ARG A 94 10.21 13.04 -3.22
CA ARG A 94 11.16 12.00 -3.61
C ARG A 94 10.92 11.50 -5.03
N THR A 95 9.67 11.20 -5.37
CA THR A 95 9.29 10.71 -6.70
C THR A 95 9.64 11.73 -7.79
N LEU A 96 9.43 13.02 -7.52
CA LEU A 96 9.72 14.09 -8.48
C LEU A 96 11.23 14.31 -8.70
N LEU A 97 12.09 13.92 -7.76
CA LEU A 97 13.54 13.97 -7.91
C LEU A 97 14.11 12.81 -8.72
N GLU A 98 13.42 11.67 -8.79
CA GLU A 98 13.91 10.43 -9.42
C GLU A 98 13.62 10.37 -10.94
N SER A 99 13.65 11.51 -11.64
CA SER A 99 13.36 11.61 -13.09
C SER A 99 12.00 10.98 -13.48
N PRO A 100 10.88 11.53 -12.96
CA PRO A 100 9.55 10.95 -13.12
C PRO A 100 9.07 10.96 -14.58
N SER A 101 8.27 9.97 -14.95
CA SER A 101 7.50 9.99 -16.20
C SER A 101 6.39 11.06 -16.16
N GLU A 102 5.87 11.46 -17.33
CA GLU A 102 4.77 12.43 -17.42
C GLU A 102 3.53 11.99 -16.60
N VAL A 103 3.19 10.70 -16.66
CA VAL A 103 2.11 10.11 -15.87
C VAL A 103 2.40 10.22 -14.37
N GLN A 104 3.64 9.98 -13.93
CA GLN A 104 4.01 10.13 -12.52
C GLN A 104 3.91 11.58 -12.06
N VAL A 105 4.26 12.55 -12.91
CA VAL A 105 4.09 13.98 -12.62
C VAL A 105 2.61 14.33 -12.42
N GLU A 106 1.72 13.84 -13.28
CA GLU A 106 0.28 14.06 -13.14
C GLU A 106 -0.29 13.41 -11.87
N MET A 107 0.14 12.19 -11.56
CA MET A 107 -0.24 11.49 -10.33
C MET A 107 0.25 12.23 -9.08
N CYS A 108 1.48 12.73 -9.10
CA CYS A 108 2.02 13.57 -8.02
C CYS A 108 1.23 14.87 -7.86
N ALA A 109 0.81 15.50 -8.96
CA ALA A 109 -0.04 16.69 -8.94
C ALA A 109 -1.42 16.41 -8.32
N LEU A 110 -2.05 15.28 -8.65
CA LEU A 110 -3.31 14.83 -8.03
C LEU A 110 -3.14 14.53 -6.54
N GLY A 111 -2.05 13.86 -6.16
CA GLY A 111 -1.70 13.57 -4.77
C GLY A 111 -1.49 14.86 -3.97
N TYR A 112 -0.79 15.83 -4.53
CA TYR A 112 -0.57 17.14 -3.92
C TYR A 112 -1.87 17.92 -3.71
N ARG A 113 -2.75 17.98 -4.71
CA ARG A 113 -4.08 18.60 -4.56
C ARG A 113 -4.88 17.94 -3.44
N THR A 114 -4.80 16.62 -3.32
CA THR A 114 -5.42 15.89 -2.22
C THR A 114 -4.84 16.32 -0.87
N CYS A 115 -3.51 16.45 -0.75
CA CYS A 115 -2.89 16.94 0.49
C CYS A 115 -3.29 18.38 0.83
N VAL A 116 -3.45 19.25 -0.18
CA VAL A 116 -3.96 20.62 0.02
C VAL A 116 -5.41 20.60 0.54
N ASN A 117 -6.26 19.71 0.05
CA ASN A 117 -7.60 19.53 0.60
C ASN A 117 -7.54 19.01 2.05
N ASP A 118 -6.63 18.08 2.34
CA ASP A 118 -6.42 17.56 3.70
C ASP A 118 -5.89 18.66 4.65
N MET A 119 -5.14 19.66 4.17
CA MET A 119 -4.77 20.85 4.95
C MET A 119 -5.98 21.69 5.39
N ILE A 120 -7.06 21.72 4.60
CA ILE A 120 -8.31 22.38 4.99
C ILE A 120 -8.94 21.63 6.18
N THR A 121 -9.01 20.29 6.09
CA THR A 121 -9.48 19.43 7.18
C THR A 121 -8.61 19.59 8.43
N LEU A 122 -7.28 19.56 8.28
CA LEU A 122 -6.35 19.76 9.39
C LEU A 122 -6.57 21.10 10.09
N THR A 123 -6.79 22.16 9.32
CA THR A 123 -7.06 23.49 9.88
C THR A 123 -8.37 23.51 10.66
N HIS A 124 -9.41 22.84 10.17
CA HIS A 124 -10.68 22.70 10.87
C HIS A 124 -10.51 21.97 12.21
N LEU A 125 -9.89 20.78 12.19
CA LEU A 125 -9.67 19.95 13.37
C LEU A 125 -8.81 20.68 14.42
N ILE A 126 -7.74 21.37 13.99
CA ILE A 126 -6.92 22.18 14.90
C ILE A 126 -7.74 23.30 15.53
N ASN A 127 -8.59 23.99 14.75
CA ASN A 127 -9.40 25.08 15.28
C ASN A 127 -10.42 24.58 16.29
N GLU A 128 -11.03 23.42 16.06
CA GLU A 128 -11.96 22.78 17.00
C GLU A 128 -11.25 22.35 18.29
N GLU A 129 -10.14 21.62 18.17
CA GLU A 129 -9.41 21.11 19.32
C GLU A 129 -8.71 22.23 20.11
N SER A 130 -8.26 23.30 19.46
CA SER A 130 -7.62 24.44 20.13
C SER A 130 -8.53 25.14 21.15
N LYS A 131 -9.86 25.05 20.98
CA LYS A 131 -10.83 25.67 21.89
C LYS A 131 -10.84 25.01 23.26
N SER A 132 -10.63 23.69 23.32
CA SER A 132 -10.76 22.89 24.54
C SER A 132 -9.42 22.53 25.21
N VAL A 133 -8.29 22.70 24.52
CA VAL A 133 -6.98 22.27 25.01
C VAL A 133 -6.12 23.38 25.63
N GLY A 134 -5.23 22.99 26.54
CA GLY A 134 -4.26 23.87 27.22
C GLY A 134 -3.13 24.40 26.32
N PRO A 135 -2.33 25.36 26.81
CA PRO A 135 -1.37 26.12 26.00
C PRO A 135 -0.27 25.25 25.36
N VAL A 136 0.22 24.23 26.07
CA VAL A 136 1.25 23.30 25.54
C VAL A 136 0.71 22.53 24.33
N LYS A 137 -0.51 22.01 24.43
CA LYS A 137 -1.14 21.27 23.33
C LYS A 137 -1.47 22.18 22.15
N ARG A 138 -1.87 23.44 22.38
CA ARG A 138 -2.02 24.45 21.30
C ARG A 138 -0.72 24.69 20.53
N LEU A 139 0.43 24.73 21.22
CA LEU A 139 1.73 24.87 20.56
C LEU A 139 2.05 23.63 19.70
N ARG A 140 1.74 22.43 20.18
CA ARG A 140 1.89 21.18 19.40
C ARG A 140 1.03 21.18 18.15
N LEU A 141 -0.24 21.57 18.24
CA LEU A 141 -1.14 21.70 17.09
C LEU A 141 -0.62 22.71 16.05
N ARG A 142 -0.10 23.86 16.50
CA ARG A 142 0.55 24.83 15.60
C ARG A 142 1.80 24.26 14.92
N SER A 143 2.61 23.51 15.66
CA SER A 143 3.79 22.83 15.12
C SER A 143 3.39 21.76 14.08
N ALA A 144 2.34 20.98 14.34
CA ALA A 144 1.80 20.01 13.39
C ALA A 144 1.40 20.70 12.07
N ARG A 145 0.58 21.74 12.12
CA ARG A 145 0.22 22.53 10.93
C ARG A 145 1.43 23.06 10.17
N ARG A 146 2.42 23.57 10.91
CA ARG A 146 3.64 24.11 10.30
C ARG A 146 4.43 23.03 9.57
N ARG A 147 4.66 21.87 10.19
CA ARG A 147 5.35 20.73 9.54
C ARG A 147 4.67 20.29 8.25
N ALA A 148 3.34 20.16 8.26
CA ALA A 148 2.58 19.80 7.08
C ALA A 148 2.68 20.86 5.96
N THR A 149 2.67 22.15 6.34
CA THR A 149 2.83 23.26 5.39
C THR A 149 4.24 23.26 4.77
N ASP A 150 5.27 23.09 5.61
CA ASP A 150 6.66 23.11 5.19
C ASP A 150 6.95 21.95 4.23
N SER A 151 6.53 20.72 4.56
CA SER A 151 6.70 19.55 3.66
C SER A 151 5.93 19.74 2.34
N LEU A 152 4.72 20.32 2.36
CA LEU A 152 4.01 20.66 1.12
C LEU A 152 4.72 21.72 0.29
N SER A 153 5.36 22.73 0.90
CA SER A 153 6.15 23.69 0.13
C SER A 153 7.34 23.03 -0.58
N VAL A 154 8.02 22.10 0.08
CA VAL A 154 9.14 21.34 -0.51
C VAL A 154 8.65 20.45 -1.67
N ALA A 155 7.51 19.77 -1.50
CA ALA A 155 6.89 19.01 -2.58
C ALA A 155 6.47 19.90 -3.76
N ARG A 156 5.97 21.11 -3.48
CA ARG A 156 5.57 22.09 -4.50
C ARG A 156 6.76 22.59 -5.32
N GLU A 157 7.89 22.85 -4.67
CA GLU A 157 9.12 23.33 -5.31
C GLU A 157 9.69 22.30 -6.29
N ALA A 158 9.52 21.01 -6.01
CA ALA A 158 9.95 19.93 -6.91
C ALA A 158 9.04 19.74 -8.13
N MET A 159 7.88 20.40 -8.20
CA MET A 159 6.95 20.22 -9.32
C MET A 159 7.35 20.98 -10.57
N PRO A 160 7.22 20.36 -11.76
CA PRO A 160 7.46 21.07 -13.01
C PRO A 160 6.41 22.17 -13.25
N PRO A 161 6.80 23.26 -13.93
CA PRO A 161 5.92 24.38 -14.20
C PRO A 161 4.72 23.90 -15.05
N GLY A 162 3.51 24.10 -14.54
CA GLY A 162 2.29 23.69 -15.23
C GLY A 162 1.64 22.42 -14.69
N ALA A 163 2.33 21.58 -13.93
CA ALA A 163 1.76 20.34 -13.35
C ALA A 163 0.53 20.58 -12.47
N LEU A 164 0.44 21.75 -11.82
CA LEU A 164 -0.71 22.13 -11.02
C LEU A 164 -1.76 22.96 -11.75
N ARG A 165 -1.53 23.39 -13.00
CA ARG A 165 -2.59 24.00 -13.80
C ARG A 165 -3.68 22.96 -14.02
N ALA A 166 -4.95 23.40 -13.99
CA ALA A 166 -6.12 22.53 -14.04
C ALA A 166 -5.90 21.43 -15.08
N THR A 167 -6.06 20.18 -14.64
CA THR A 167 -5.99 18.99 -15.48
C THR A 167 -6.76 19.30 -16.75
N ARG A 168 -6.07 19.21 -17.89
CA ARG A 168 -6.63 19.26 -19.23
C ARG A 168 -7.94 18.50 -19.20
N GLN A 169 -9.05 19.18 -19.49
CA GLN A 169 -10.33 18.55 -19.74
C GLN A 169 -10.17 17.67 -20.99
N GLU A 170 -9.64 16.47 -20.84
CA GLU A 170 -9.83 15.39 -21.81
C GLU A 170 -11.09 14.61 -21.38
N GLN A 171 -12.23 15.29 -21.46
CA GLN A 171 -13.49 14.64 -21.77
C GLN A 171 -13.71 14.88 -23.27
N GLN A 172 -13.16 13.97 -24.07
CA GLN A 172 -13.72 13.63 -25.38
C GLN A 172 -14.96 12.76 -25.17
#